data_AF-A0A354Q5V2-F1
#
_entry.id   AF-A0A354Q5V2-F1
#
_cell.length_a   1.000
_cell.length_b   1.000
_cell.length_c   1.000
_cell.angle_alpha   90.00
_cell.angle_beta   90.00
_cell.angle_gamma   90.00
#
_symmetry.space_group_name_H-M   'P 1'
#
loop_
_entity.id
_entity.type
_entity.pdbx_description
1 polymer ?
#
loop_
_entity_poly.entity_id
_entity_poly.type
_entity_poly.pdbx_seq_one_letter_code
_entity_poly.pdbx_strand_id
1 'polypeptide(L)'
;EELAKLAAIGATLVIHLSVRNLKFVQDELIPHYGKDCPVVVAYRVTWPNQQFIHGTLANIREKLRKSKISRTALILVGRVFDAKNFRDSALYDPQHVHVLRPKKKSVKK
;
A
#
# COMPACT_ATOMS: atom_id res chain seq x y z
N GLU A 1 -4.69 -18.18 -8.44
CA GLU A 1 -3.29 -17.70 -8.40
C GLU A 1 -2.56 -18.36 -7.24
N GLU A 2 -1.27 -18.59 -7.39
CA GLU A 2 -0.41 -19.02 -6.28
C GLU A 2 0.17 -17.77 -5.61
N LEU A 3 -0.48 -17.34 -4.52
CA LEU A 3 -0.10 -16.13 -3.79
C LEU A 3 1.36 -16.19 -3.30
N ALA A 4 1.84 -17.35 -2.85
CA ALA A 4 3.24 -17.60 -2.53
C ALA A 4 4.21 -17.30 -3.68
N LYS A 5 3.89 -17.65 -4.93
CA LYS A 5 4.77 -17.37 -6.09
C LYS A 5 4.92 -15.87 -6.33
N LEU A 6 3.84 -15.11 -6.18
CA LEU A 6 3.88 -13.64 -6.29
C LEU A 6 4.66 -13.03 -5.12
N ALA A 7 4.46 -13.56 -3.91
CA ALA A 7 5.15 -13.13 -2.71
C ALA A 7 6.66 -13.34 -2.76
N ALA A 8 7.12 -14.43 -3.38
CA ALA A 8 8.53 -14.76 -3.54
C ALA A 8 9.32 -13.70 -4.35
N ILE A 9 8.65 -12.88 -5.16
CA ILE A 9 9.27 -11.79 -5.92
C ILE A 9 9.67 -10.62 -5.01
N GLY A 10 9.05 -10.50 -3.83
CA GLY A 10 9.31 -9.40 -2.89
C GLY A 10 8.68 -8.06 -3.29
N ALA A 11 7.76 -8.06 -4.26
CA ALA A 11 7.03 -6.87 -4.68
C ALA A 11 6.03 -6.38 -3.61
N THR A 12 5.48 -5.17 -3.79
CA THR A 12 4.30 -4.74 -3.01
C THR A 12 3.06 -5.40 -3.61
N LEU A 13 2.25 -6.04 -2.78
CA LEU A 13 1.05 -6.74 -3.21
C LEU A 13 -0.21 -5.95 -2.83
N VAL A 14 -1.18 -5.94 -3.74
CA VAL A 14 -2.54 -5.45 -3.48
C VAL A 14 -3.51 -6.58 -3.77
N ILE A 15 -4.18 -7.05 -2.74
CA ILE A 15 -5.05 -8.22 -2.80
C ILE A 15 -6.50 -7.76 -2.64
N HIS A 16 -7.30 -7.99 -3.67
CA HIS A 16 -8.72 -7.64 -3.72
C HIS A 16 -9.60 -8.86 -3.40
N LEU A 17 -10.80 -8.62 -2.86
CA LEU A 17 -11.80 -9.64 -2.49
C LEU A 17 -11.38 -10.68 -1.43
N SER A 18 -10.15 -10.62 -0.90
CA SER A 18 -9.65 -11.61 0.07
C SER A 18 -9.77 -11.19 1.53
N VAL A 19 -10.47 -10.11 1.86
CA VAL A 19 -10.58 -9.59 3.24
C VAL A 19 -11.17 -10.60 4.23
N ARG A 20 -12.07 -11.49 3.77
CA ARG A 20 -12.59 -12.59 4.60
C ARG A 20 -11.61 -13.76 4.74
N ASN A 21 -10.72 -13.92 3.77
CA ASN A 21 -9.72 -14.99 3.75
C ASN A 21 -8.36 -14.49 4.25
N LEU A 22 -8.35 -13.56 5.21
CA LEU A 22 -7.12 -12.93 5.67
C LEU A 22 -6.16 -13.93 6.35
N LYS A 23 -6.69 -15.02 6.92
CA LYS A 23 -5.86 -16.10 7.45
C LYS A 23 -5.00 -16.74 6.35
N PHE A 24 -5.60 -17.10 5.23
CA PHE A 24 -4.86 -17.64 4.09
C PHE A 24 -3.80 -16.65 3.59
N VAL A 25 -4.16 -15.36 3.49
CA VAL A 25 -3.20 -14.31 3.12
C VAL A 25 -2.02 -14.25 4.10
N GLN A 26 -2.27 -14.34 5.41
CA GLN A 26 -1.19 -14.38 6.40
C GLN A 26 -0.32 -15.64 6.24
N ASP A 27 -0.94 -16.81 6.10
CA ASP A 27 -0.24 -18.09 6.01
C ASP A 27 0.67 -18.15 4.77
N GLU A 28 0.21 -17.61 3.63
CA GLU A 28 0.97 -17.56 2.38
C GLU A 28 2.07 -16.49 2.40
N LEU A 29 1.84 -15.33 3.03
CA LEU A 29 2.75 -14.19 2.92
C LEU A 29 3.81 -14.13 4.02
N ILE A 30 3.52 -14.64 5.22
CA ILE A 30 4.46 -14.59 6.36
C ILE A 30 5.82 -15.26 6.04
N PRO A 31 5.88 -16.42 5.36
CA PRO A 31 7.16 -17.05 5.01
C PRO A 31 8.07 -16.19 4.13
N HIS A 32 7.50 -15.28 3.32
CA HIS A 32 8.24 -14.46 2.37
C HIS A 32 8.54 -13.06 2.88
N TYR A 33 7.59 -12.44 3.59
CA TYR A 33 7.71 -11.04 4.01
C TYR A 33 8.05 -10.84 5.49
N GLY A 34 7.86 -11.87 6.32
CA GLY A 34 7.98 -11.79 7.78
C GLY A 34 6.72 -11.29 8.48
N LYS A 35 6.55 -11.66 9.75
CA LYS A 35 5.38 -11.30 10.58
C LYS A 35 5.27 -9.79 10.83
N ASP A 36 6.39 -9.09 10.77
CA ASP A 36 6.52 -7.66 10.96
C ASP A 36 6.20 -6.85 9.69
N CYS A 37 6.04 -7.50 8.52
CA CYS A 37 5.76 -6.80 7.27
C CYS A 37 4.50 -5.93 7.39
N PRO A 38 4.58 -4.63 7.01
CA PRO A 38 3.44 -3.72 7.05
C PRO A 38 2.29 -4.16 6.16
N VAL A 39 1.08 -3.93 6.67
CA VAL A 39 -0.18 -4.15 5.96
C VAL A 39 -1.09 -2.96 6.17
N VAL A 40 -1.71 -2.50 5.08
CA VAL A 40 -2.79 -1.52 5.10
C VAL A 40 -4.03 -2.15 4.50
N VAL A 41 -5.11 -2.21 5.28
CA VAL A 41 -6.43 -2.57 4.74
C VAL A 41 -7.19 -1.29 4.45
N ALA A 42 -7.43 -1.02 3.17
CA ALA A 42 -8.12 0.16 2.69
C ALA A 42 -9.58 -0.18 2.35
N TYR A 43 -10.52 0.33 3.14
CA TYR A 43 -11.95 0.09 3.01
C TYR A 43 -12.62 1.26 2.30
N ARG A 44 -13.34 0.96 1.21
CA ARG A 44 -14.14 1.93 0.42
C ARG A 44 -13.39 3.25 0.14
N VAL A 45 -12.15 3.15 -0.34
CA VAL A 45 -11.33 4.32 -0.70
C VAL A 45 -12.15 5.24 -1.61
N THR A 46 -12.07 6.55 -1.36
CA THR A 46 -12.82 7.66 -1.96
C THR A 46 -14.26 7.86 -1.51
N TRP A 47 -14.82 6.97 -0.68
CA TRP A 47 -16.17 7.14 -0.15
C TRP A 47 -16.14 8.01 1.12
N PRO A 48 -17.26 8.67 1.50
CA PRO A 48 -17.32 9.48 2.72
C PRO A 48 -16.96 8.71 4.00
N ASN A 49 -17.21 7.39 4.01
CA ASN A 49 -16.93 6.51 5.13
C ASN A 49 -15.69 5.64 4.94
N GLN A 50 -14.75 6.06 4.09
CA GLN A 50 -13.50 5.35 3.87
C GLN A 50 -12.74 5.13 5.19
N GLN A 51 -12.05 4.00 5.31
CA GLN A 51 -11.22 3.71 6.48
C GLN A 51 -9.92 3.03 6.05
N PHE A 52 -8.83 3.35 6.76
CA PHE A 52 -7.52 2.72 6.56
C PHE A 52 -7.06 2.07 7.86
N ILE A 53 -6.96 0.75 7.86
CA ILE A 53 -6.49 -0.01 9.02
C ILE A 53 -5.04 -0.39 8.78
N HIS A 54 -4.16 0.17 9.60
CA HIS A 54 -2.73 -0.09 9.53
C HIS A 54 -2.32 -1.15 10.55
N GLY A 55 -1.43 -2.04 10.15
CA GLY A 55 -0.90 -3.09 11.00
C GLY A 55 0.25 -3.82 10.33
N THR A 56 0.48 -5.04 10.79
CA THR A 56 1.47 -5.95 10.21
C THR A 56 0.79 -7.28 9.88
N LEU A 57 1.49 -8.15 9.14
CA LEU A 57 1.01 -9.51 8.89
C LEU A 57 0.72 -10.28 10.19
N ALA A 58 1.37 -9.94 11.32
CA ALA A 58 1.05 -10.54 12.62
C ALA A 58 -0.33 -10.15 13.18
N ASN A 59 -0.73 -8.87 13.08
CA ASN A 59 -1.83 -8.31 13.88
C ASN A 59 -3.02 -7.79 13.07
N ILE A 60 -2.91 -7.69 11.74
CA ILE A 60 -3.91 -7.04 10.91
C ILE A 60 -5.28 -7.73 10.99
N ARG A 61 -5.30 -9.06 11.16
CA ARG A 61 -6.54 -9.84 11.30
C ARG A 61 -7.34 -9.47 12.54
N GLU A 62 -6.66 -9.27 13.66
CA GLU A 62 -7.32 -8.88 14.91
C GLU A 62 -7.87 -7.45 14.81
N LYS A 63 -7.09 -6.53 14.24
CA LYS A 63 -7.52 -5.15 14.00
C LYS A 63 -8.74 -5.08 13.09
N LEU A 64 -8.76 -5.88 12.03
CA LEU A 64 -9.89 -5.96 11.11
C LEU A 64 -11.15 -6.56 11.76
N ARG A 65 -11.01 -7.57 12.62
CA ARG A 65 -12.15 -8.12 13.38
C ARG A 65 -12.81 -7.05 14.25
N LYS A 66 -12.01 -6.17 14.87
CA LYS A 66 -12.52 -5.06 15.70
C LYS A 66 -13.27 -4.01 14.87
N SER A 67 -12.89 -3.78 13.61
CA SER A 67 -13.56 -2.80 12.74
C SER A 67 -14.85 -3.29 12.08
N LYS A 68 -15.16 -4.60 12.16
CA LYS A 68 -16.32 -5.24 11.53
C LYS A 68 -16.34 -5.13 9.99
N ILE A 69 -15.24 -4.75 9.36
CA ILE A 69 -15.11 -4.72 7.89
C ILE A 69 -15.00 -6.15 7.36
N SER A 70 -15.89 -6.53 6.44
CA SER A 70 -15.95 -7.90 5.90
C SER A 70 -16.04 -7.99 4.37
N ARG A 71 -16.05 -6.84 3.68
CA ARG A 71 -16.16 -6.74 2.21
C ARG A 71 -15.70 -5.35 1.75
N THR A 72 -15.51 -5.20 0.43
CA THR A 72 -15.17 -3.90 -0.20
C THR A 72 -13.92 -3.26 0.41
N ALA A 73 -12.88 -4.09 0.57
CA ALA A 73 -11.60 -3.67 1.11
C ALA A 73 -10.48 -4.26 0.28
N LEU A 74 -9.41 -3.47 0.12
CA LEU A 74 -8.14 -3.88 -0.46
C LEU A 74 -7.17 -4.18 0.68
N ILE A 75 -6.43 -5.28 0.57
CA ILE A 75 -5.31 -5.58 1.47
C ILE A 75 -4.03 -5.22 0.74
N LEU A 76 -3.31 -4.22 1.21
CA LEU A 76 -2.03 -3.80 0.66
C LEU A 76 -0.93 -4.30 1.60
N VAL A 77 0.04 -5.04 1.08
CA VAL A 77 1.14 -5.66 1.84
C VAL A 77 2.46 -5.26 1.22
N GLY A 78 3.39 -4.75 2.03
CA GLY A 78 4.74 -4.48 1.57
C GLY A 78 5.54 -3.54 2.45
N ARG A 79 6.86 -3.62 2.33
CA ARG A 79 7.81 -2.77 3.06
C ARG A 79 7.73 -1.29 2.68
N VAL A 80 7.09 -0.97 1.56
CA VAL A 80 6.85 0.42 1.13
C VAL A 80 6.09 1.25 2.16
N PHE A 81 5.24 0.61 3.00
CA PHE A 81 4.47 1.33 4.02
C PHE A 81 5.29 1.69 5.27
N ASP A 82 6.53 1.21 5.41
CA ASP A 82 7.49 1.66 6.44
C ASP A 82 8.35 2.84 5.97
N ALA A 83 8.33 3.16 4.66
CA ALA A 83 9.19 4.19 4.10
C ALA A 83 8.81 5.56 4.65
N LYS A 84 9.69 6.09 5.51
CA LYS A 84 9.65 7.47 6.01
C LYS A 84 10.84 8.17 5.34
N ASN A 85 10.61 9.32 4.71
CA ASN A 85 11.63 10.14 4.02
C ASN A 85 11.88 9.82 2.53
N PHE A 86 10.81 9.72 1.72
CA PHE A 86 10.95 9.83 0.26
C PHE A 86 10.46 11.20 -0.21
N ARG A 87 11.07 11.71 -1.28
CA ARG A 87 10.60 12.93 -1.94
C ARG A 87 9.33 12.60 -2.73
N ASP A 88 8.31 13.45 -2.59
CA ASP A 88 7.10 13.32 -3.40
C ASP A 88 7.40 13.35 -4.90
N SER A 89 6.54 12.67 -5.66
CA SER A 89 6.63 12.68 -7.12
C SER A 89 6.41 14.09 -7.64
N ALA A 90 7.37 14.59 -8.42
CA ALA A 90 7.26 15.87 -9.08
C ALA A 90 6.44 15.80 -10.39
N LEU A 91 5.82 14.64 -10.69
CA LEU A 91 5.07 14.39 -11.93
C LEU A 91 3.97 15.43 -12.18
N TYR A 92 3.27 15.83 -11.12
CA TYR A 92 2.21 16.85 -11.19
C TYR A 92 2.61 18.19 -10.58
N ASP A 93 3.86 18.35 -10.14
CA ASP A 93 4.34 19.61 -9.60
C ASP A 93 4.47 20.63 -10.76
N PRO A 94 3.69 21.73 -10.76
CA PRO A 94 3.75 22.74 -11.82
C PRO A 94 5.11 23.45 -11.88
N GLN A 95 5.86 23.48 -10.78
CA GLN A 95 7.20 24.07 -10.68
C GLN A 95 8.30 23.09 -11.09
N HIS A 96 7.98 21.82 -11.31
CA HIS A 96 8.96 20.83 -11.75
C HIS A 96 9.48 21.15 -13.15
N VAL A 97 10.79 21.39 -13.22
CA VAL A 97 11.52 21.62 -14.47
C VAL A 97 11.86 20.26 -15.07
N HIS A 98 11.47 20.05 -16.32
CA HIS A 98 11.72 18.82 -17.07
C HIS A 98 11.80 19.17 -18.57
N VAL A 99 12.05 18.16 -19.42
CA VAL A 99 12.32 18.38 -20.86
C VAL A 99 11.22 19.16 -21.59
N LEU A 100 9.95 19.00 -21.19
CA LEU A 100 8.79 19.72 -21.76
C LEU A 100 8.43 21.03 -21.04
N ARG A 101 9.08 21.33 -19.90
CA ARG A 101 8.90 22.59 -19.15
C ARG A 101 10.27 23.09 -18.66
N PRO A 102 11.10 23.65 -19.55
CA PRO A 102 12.40 24.20 -19.19
C PRO A 102 12.24 25.48 -18.36
N LYS A 103 13.16 25.69 -17.42
CA LYS A 103 13.24 26.93 -16.66
C LYS A 103 13.59 28.07 -17.62
N LYS A 104 12.74 29.10 -17.73
CA LYS A 104 13.08 30.31 -18.50
C LYS A 104 14.31 30.95 -17.88
N LYS A 105 15.37 31.15 -18.69
CA LYS A 105 16.54 31.93 -18.25
C LYS A 105 16.09 33.38 -18.06
N SER A 106 16.31 33.96 -16.88
CA SER A 106 16.10 35.38 -16.68
C SER A 106 17.15 36.13 -17.52
N VAL A 107 16.68 37.00 -18.40
CA VAL A 107 17.55 37.95 -19.10
C VAL A 107 17.95 39.00 -18.07
N LYS A 108 19.23 39.04 -17.68
CA LYS A 108 19.75 40.15 -16.88
C LYS A 108 19.70 41.41 -17.76
N LYS A 109 19.00 42.44 -17.29
CA LYS A 109 19.13 43.82 -17.79
C LYS A 109 20.29 44.49 -17.08
#